data_AF-A0A924NRI0-F1
#
_entry.id   AF-A0A924NRI0-F1
#
_cell.length_a   1.000
_cell.length_b   1.000
_cell.length_c   1.000
_cell.angle_alpha   90.00
_cell.angle_beta   90.00
_cell.angle_gamma   90.00
#
_symmetry.space_group_name_H-M   'P 1'
#
loop_
_entity.id
_entity.type
_entity.pdbx_description
1 polymer ?
#
loop_
_entity_poly.entity_id
_entity_poly.type
_entity_poly.pdbx_seq_one_letter_code
_entity_poly.pdbx_strand_id
1 'polypeptide(L)'
;MLQHLTLETTLPVDHAQAVLIGRIWVQGTGPMLVRVQADGITSLEHLAATASQLLNLPDAAAQVRARSGTRIADTATVLANSAFGARNPALPWLLAPCDLQALKAAGVTFVASMLERVIEEQARGDASKAVAVRAAVVAVIGDNLSNIQPGSPAAAQLKEVLLAQGMWSQYLEVGIGPDAEIFTKSQPLSAVGTGA
;
A
#
# COMPACT_ATOMS: atom_id res chain seq x y z
N MET A 1 -8.40 -18.39 -7.08
CA MET A 1 -8.53 -17.01 -7.60
C MET A 1 -9.98 -16.64 -7.91
N LEU A 2 -10.67 -17.33 -8.83
CA LEU A 2 -12.09 -17.03 -9.15
C LEU A 2 -13.02 -17.01 -7.94
N GLN A 3 -12.84 -17.95 -7.00
CA GLN A 3 -13.61 -18.02 -5.75
C GLN A 3 -13.42 -16.82 -4.79
N HIS A 4 -12.44 -15.95 -5.05
CA HIS A 4 -12.14 -14.77 -4.23
C HIS A 4 -12.47 -13.44 -4.93
N LEU A 5 -12.98 -13.47 -6.16
CA LEU A 5 -13.38 -12.28 -6.92
C LEU A 5 -14.90 -12.07 -6.83
N THR A 6 -15.40 -12.05 -5.60
CA THR A 6 -16.80 -11.76 -5.27
C THR A 6 -16.93 -10.33 -4.75
N LEU A 7 -18.16 -9.80 -4.67
CA LEU A 7 -18.37 -8.46 -4.14
C LEU A 7 -17.96 -8.39 -2.67
N GLU A 8 -18.31 -9.42 -1.89
CA GLU A 8 -18.13 -9.54 -0.45
C GLU A 8 -16.65 -9.58 -0.05
N THR A 9 -15.82 -10.23 -0.88
CA THR A 9 -14.38 -10.38 -0.61
C THR A 9 -13.52 -9.27 -1.23
N THR A 10 -14.10 -8.45 -2.12
CA THR A 10 -13.33 -7.44 -2.87
C THR A 10 -13.69 -6.00 -2.49
N LEU A 11 -14.96 -5.71 -2.23
CA LEU A 11 -15.38 -4.36 -1.86
C LEU A 11 -15.12 -4.08 -0.38
N PRO A 12 -14.81 -2.83 0.01
CA PRO A 12 -14.75 -2.43 1.41
C PRO A 12 -16.08 -2.69 2.14
N VAL A 13 -16.04 -2.96 3.44
CA VAL A 13 -17.24 -3.23 4.26
C VAL A 13 -18.26 -2.08 4.18
N ASP A 14 -17.79 -0.85 4.05
CA ASP A 14 -18.57 0.39 3.94
C ASP A 14 -18.75 0.88 2.50
N HIS A 15 -18.63 0.00 1.50
CA HIS A 15 -18.67 0.36 0.08
C HIS A 15 -19.93 1.14 -0.33
N ALA A 16 -21.05 0.98 0.39
CA ALA A 16 -22.28 1.72 0.14
C ALA A 16 -22.14 3.24 0.38
N GLN A 17 -21.21 3.64 1.25
CA GLN A 17 -20.95 5.04 1.59
C GLN A 17 -19.68 5.59 0.90
N ALA A 18 -18.78 4.70 0.49
CA ALA A 18 -17.52 5.02 -0.14
C ALA A 18 -17.66 5.60 -1.56
N VAL A 19 -16.65 6.36 -1.99
CA VAL A 19 -16.43 6.72 -3.40
C VAL A 19 -15.33 5.82 -3.93
N LEU A 20 -15.70 4.77 -4.66
CA LEU A 20 -14.74 3.84 -5.23
C LEU A 20 -14.48 4.20 -6.69
N ILE A 21 -13.21 4.36 -7.03
CA ILE A 21 -12.74 4.55 -8.39
C ILE A 21 -11.86 3.36 -8.78
N GLY A 22 -11.82 3.07 -10.07
CA GLY A 22 -10.99 2.02 -10.61
C GLY A 22 -10.68 2.28 -12.07
N ARG A 23 -9.95 1.34 -12.66
CA ARG A 23 -9.72 1.29 -14.10
C ARG A 23 -10.16 -0.06 -14.61
N ILE A 24 -10.80 -0.07 -15.77
CA ILE A 24 -11.14 -1.29 -16.49
C ILE A 24 -10.53 -1.25 -17.88
N TRP A 25 -10.27 -2.41 -18.46
CA TRP A 25 -10.06 -2.54 -19.88
C TRP A 25 -11.38 -2.86 -20.57
N VAL A 26 -11.69 -2.16 -21.65
CA VAL A 26 -12.82 -2.44 -22.54
C VAL A 26 -12.28 -2.71 -23.93
N GLN A 27 -12.60 -3.87 -24.50
CA GLN A 27 -12.09 -4.24 -25.82
C GLN A 27 -12.56 -3.26 -26.89
N GLY A 28 -11.64 -2.79 -27.73
CA GLY A 28 -11.90 -1.78 -28.77
C GLY A 28 -11.80 -0.32 -28.28
N THR A 29 -11.97 -0.06 -26.98
CA THR A 29 -11.83 1.28 -26.38
C THR A 29 -10.49 1.45 -25.65
N GLY A 30 -10.00 0.38 -24.99
CA GLY A 30 -8.80 0.40 -24.18
C GLY A 30 -9.08 0.66 -22.69
N PRO A 31 -8.12 1.23 -21.93
CA PRO A 31 -8.28 1.47 -20.51
C PRO A 31 -9.22 2.65 -20.25
N MET A 32 -10.20 2.46 -19.37
CA MET A 32 -11.17 3.48 -18.96
C MET A 32 -11.14 3.69 -17.46
N LEU A 33 -11.21 4.95 -17.04
CA LEU A 33 -11.43 5.33 -15.65
C LEU A 33 -12.91 5.18 -15.31
N VAL A 34 -13.20 4.58 -14.17
CA VAL A 34 -14.57 4.23 -13.77
C VAL A 34 -14.84 4.49 -12.30
N ARG A 35 -16.11 4.74 -11.99
CA ARG A 35 -16.68 4.63 -10.64
C ARG A 35 -17.18 3.22 -10.45
N VAL A 36 -16.90 2.63 -9.29
CA VAL A 36 -17.31 1.28 -8.93
C VAL A 36 -18.36 1.35 -7.83
N GLN A 37 -19.48 0.66 -8.02
CA GLN A 37 -20.53 0.45 -7.03
C GLN A 37 -20.87 -1.04 -6.98
N ALA A 38 -21.58 -1.52 -5.96
CA ALA A 38 -21.90 -2.95 -5.87
C ALA A 38 -22.78 -3.43 -7.04
N ASP A 39 -23.68 -2.57 -7.49
CA ASP A 39 -24.63 -2.83 -8.57
C ASP A 39 -24.05 -2.53 -9.97
N GLY A 40 -22.95 -1.80 -10.09
CA GLY A 40 -22.39 -1.53 -11.43
C GLY A 40 -21.14 -0.68 -11.47
N ILE A 41 -20.54 -0.69 -12.66
CA ILE A 41 -19.39 0.11 -13.02
C ILE A 41 -19.83 1.17 -14.03
N THR A 42 -19.47 2.43 -13.76
CA THR A 42 -19.89 3.59 -14.54
C THR A 42 -18.70 4.39 -15.03
N SER A 43 -18.74 4.83 -16.30
CA SER A 43 -17.67 5.62 -16.93
C SER A 43 -17.41 6.96 -16.23
N LEU A 44 -16.13 7.32 -16.09
CA LEU A 44 -15.67 8.65 -15.67
C LEU A 44 -14.95 9.41 -16.79
N GLU A 45 -15.08 9.00 -18.06
CA GLU A 45 -14.31 9.52 -19.20
C GLU A 45 -14.34 11.05 -19.37
N HIS A 46 -15.46 11.69 -19.05
CA HIS A 46 -15.64 13.14 -19.16
C HIS A 46 -15.18 13.91 -17.91
N LEU A 47 -14.77 13.21 -16.85
CA LEU A 47 -14.21 13.82 -15.66
C LEU A 47 -12.67 13.83 -15.72
N ALA A 48 -12.08 12.72 -16.15
CA ALA A 48 -10.64 12.60 -16.38
C ALA A 48 -10.33 11.39 -17.27
N ALA A 49 -9.24 11.49 -18.04
CA ALA A 49 -8.76 10.38 -18.87
C ALA A 49 -7.92 9.37 -18.07
N THR A 50 -7.30 9.80 -16.96
CA THR A 50 -6.42 8.99 -16.12
C THR A 50 -6.78 9.15 -14.64
N ALA A 51 -6.45 8.15 -13.82
CA ALA A 51 -6.54 8.22 -12.37
C ALA A 51 -5.64 9.33 -11.82
N SER A 52 -4.44 9.52 -12.40
CA SER A 52 -3.55 10.62 -12.03
C SER A 52 -4.21 11.98 -12.26
N GLN A 53 -4.84 12.20 -13.42
CA GLN A 53 -5.55 13.44 -13.69
C GLN A 53 -6.74 13.64 -12.74
N LEU A 54 -7.53 12.59 -12.49
CA LEU A 54 -8.67 12.65 -11.56
C LEU A 54 -8.24 13.07 -10.16
N LEU A 55 -7.19 12.44 -9.63
CA LEU A 55 -6.71 12.68 -8.27
C LEU A 55 -6.05 14.07 -8.10
N ASN A 56 -5.69 14.73 -9.20
CA ASN A 56 -5.21 16.12 -9.19
C ASN A 56 -6.35 17.16 -9.28
N LEU A 57 -7.61 16.75 -9.44
CA LEU A 57 -8.73 17.67 -9.42
C LEU A 57 -9.04 18.13 -7.99
N PRO A 58 -9.42 19.40 -7.77
CA PRO A 58 -9.98 19.83 -6.50
C PRO A 58 -11.28 19.07 -6.21
N ASP A 59 -11.50 18.68 -4.96
CA ASP A 59 -12.71 17.97 -4.53
C ASP A 59 -13.06 16.72 -5.36
N ALA A 60 -12.04 15.99 -5.85
CA ALA A 60 -12.22 14.85 -6.77
C ALA A 60 -13.30 13.85 -6.31
N ALA A 61 -13.35 13.52 -5.02
CA ALA A 61 -14.35 12.61 -4.46
C ALA A 61 -15.78 13.17 -4.60
N ALA A 62 -15.98 14.46 -4.38
CA ALA A 62 -17.29 15.12 -4.56
C ALA A 62 -17.70 15.12 -6.04
N GLN A 63 -16.76 15.41 -6.94
CA GLN A 63 -17.00 15.38 -8.38
C GLN A 63 -17.39 13.98 -8.88
N VAL A 64 -16.70 12.92 -8.42
CA VAL A 64 -17.06 11.53 -8.75
C VAL A 64 -18.44 11.17 -8.20
N ARG A 65 -18.75 11.59 -6.96
CA ARG A 65 -20.03 11.30 -6.30
C ARG A 65 -21.21 11.94 -7.03
N ALA A 66 -21.05 13.17 -7.50
CA ALA A 66 -22.08 13.92 -8.24
C ALA A 66 -22.26 13.44 -9.69
N ARG A 67 -21.35 12.63 -10.22
CA ARG A 67 -21.39 12.20 -11.63
C ARG A 67 -22.41 11.09 -11.84
N SER A 68 -23.27 11.29 -12.82
CA SER A 68 -24.09 10.25 -13.45
C SER A 68 -23.49 9.93 -14.82
N GLY A 69 -22.62 8.92 -14.88
CA GLY A 69 -22.03 8.45 -16.14
C GLY A 69 -22.82 7.31 -16.76
N THR A 70 -22.37 6.85 -17.93
CA THR A 70 -22.92 5.65 -18.57
C THR A 70 -22.49 4.40 -17.82
N ARG A 71 -23.46 3.55 -17.45
CA ARG A 71 -23.19 2.22 -16.87
C ARG A 71 -22.59 1.32 -17.95
N ILE A 72 -21.46 0.69 -17.65
CA ILE A 72 -20.71 -0.15 -18.56
C ILE A 72 -21.09 -1.62 -18.38
N ALA A 73 -21.10 -2.10 -17.12
CA ALA A 73 -21.37 -3.49 -16.78
C ALA A 73 -21.72 -3.65 -15.30
N ASP A 74 -22.21 -4.84 -14.93
CA ASP A 74 -22.35 -5.27 -13.54
C ASP A 74 -20.96 -5.46 -12.92
N THR A 75 -20.77 -5.00 -11.68
CA THR A 75 -19.48 -5.11 -10.98
C THR A 75 -19.09 -6.56 -10.73
N ALA A 76 -20.04 -7.42 -10.37
CA ALA A 76 -19.79 -8.84 -10.18
C ALA A 76 -19.27 -9.51 -11.48
N THR A 77 -19.83 -9.15 -12.63
CA THR A 77 -19.40 -9.66 -13.95
C THR A 77 -17.96 -9.25 -14.26
N VAL A 78 -17.61 -7.98 -14.02
CA VAL A 78 -16.27 -7.46 -14.29
C VAL A 78 -15.25 -8.07 -13.33
N LEU A 79 -15.61 -8.22 -12.04
CA LEU A 79 -14.76 -8.89 -11.05
C LEU A 79 -14.48 -10.34 -11.44
N ALA A 80 -15.51 -11.12 -11.78
CA ALA A 80 -15.35 -12.50 -12.21
C ALA A 80 -14.43 -12.63 -13.44
N ASN A 81 -14.52 -11.68 -14.38
CA ASN A 81 -13.68 -11.65 -15.58
C ASN A 81 -12.26 -11.10 -15.34
N SER A 82 -11.95 -10.61 -14.14
CA SER A 82 -10.65 -10.03 -13.83
C SER A 82 -9.55 -11.06 -13.57
N ALA A 83 -9.91 -12.32 -13.28
CA ALA A 83 -8.96 -13.43 -13.17
C ALA A 83 -8.20 -13.64 -14.48
N PHE A 84 -6.89 -13.37 -14.49
CA PHE A 84 -6.06 -13.37 -15.68
C PHE A 84 -6.15 -14.67 -16.50
N GLY A 85 -6.14 -15.82 -15.83
CA GLY A 85 -6.18 -17.14 -16.48
C GLY A 85 -7.55 -17.57 -17.05
N ALA A 86 -8.63 -16.83 -16.78
CA ALA A 86 -10.00 -17.18 -17.19
C ALA A 86 -10.74 -16.04 -17.91
N ARG A 87 -10.01 -15.01 -18.32
CA ARG A 87 -10.56 -13.80 -18.90
C ARG A 87 -11.17 -14.05 -20.28
N ASN A 88 -12.41 -13.61 -20.46
CA ASN A 88 -13.06 -13.47 -21.75
C ASN A 88 -12.78 -12.05 -22.30
N PRO A 89 -12.11 -11.91 -23.45
CA PRO A 89 -11.82 -10.60 -24.06
C PRO A 89 -13.07 -9.79 -24.45
N ALA A 90 -14.23 -10.43 -24.60
CA ALA A 90 -15.49 -9.74 -24.91
C ALA A 90 -16.11 -9.04 -23.70
N LEU A 91 -15.66 -9.34 -22.48
CA LEU A 91 -16.12 -8.72 -21.25
C LEU A 91 -15.05 -7.78 -20.70
N PRO A 92 -15.42 -6.68 -20.02
CA PRO A 92 -14.44 -5.83 -19.35
C PRO A 92 -13.75 -6.55 -18.19
N TRP A 93 -12.57 -6.09 -17.79
CA TRP A 93 -11.86 -6.56 -16.60
C TRP A 93 -11.14 -5.41 -15.88
N LEU A 94 -10.88 -5.56 -14.59
CA LEU A 94 -10.15 -4.58 -13.80
C LEU A 94 -8.66 -4.52 -14.18
N LEU A 95 -8.14 -3.30 -14.20
CA LEU A 95 -6.72 -3.00 -14.26
C LEU A 95 -6.25 -2.54 -12.88
N ALA A 96 -4.93 -2.37 -12.71
CA ALA A 96 -4.42 -1.64 -11.56
C ALA A 96 -5.06 -0.23 -11.51
N PRO A 97 -5.56 0.21 -10.35
CA PRO A 97 -6.27 1.48 -10.23
C PRO A 97 -5.34 2.69 -10.47
N CYS A 98 -4.05 2.55 -10.18
CA CYS A 98 -3.03 3.52 -10.54
C CYS A 98 -2.59 3.35 -12.01
N ASP A 99 -2.33 4.46 -12.69
CA ASP A 99 -1.75 4.51 -14.02
C ASP A 99 -0.35 5.15 -13.99
N LEU A 100 -0.29 6.47 -13.93
CA LEU A 100 0.93 7.26 -14.07
C LEU A 100 1.60 7.54 -12.72
N GLN A 101 0.99 7.11 -11.62
CA GLN A 101 1.56 7.23 -10.28
C GLN A 101 2.69 6.22 -10.06
N ALA A 102 3.79 6.67 -9.48
CA ALA A 102 4.79 5.77 -8.93
C ALA A 102 4.21 5.02 -7.73
N LEU A 103 4.41 3.70 -7.66
CA LEU A 103 4.05 2.93 -6.47
C LEU A 103 5.11 3.11 -5.41
N LYS A 104 4.68 3.66 -4.28
CA LYS A 104 5.51 3.85 -3.10
C LYS A 104 5.06 2.91 -2.00
N ALA A 105 6.01 2.28 -1.32
CA ALA A 105 5.76 1.56 -0.09
C ALA A 105 6.34 2.36 1.07
N ALA A 106 5.52 2.59 2.10
CA ALA A 106 6.00 3.02 3.40
C ALA A 106 6.46 1.78 4.16
N GLY A 107 7.75 1.64 4.37
CA GLY A 107 8.31 0.59 5.20
C GLY A 107 8.13 0.97 6.66
N VAL A 108 7.17 0.38 7.36
CA VAL A 108 7.23 0.34 8.82
C VAL A 108 8.13 -0.85 9.15
N THR A 109 9.42 -0.59 9.31
CA THR A 109 10.30 -1.64 9.84
C THR A 109 9.84 -1.88 11.28
N PHE A 110 9.34 -3.08 11.60
CA PHE A 110 9.02 -3.45 12.97
C PHE A 110 10.26 -3.19 13.83
N VAL A 111 10.13 -2.44 14.91
CA VAL A 111 11.27 -2.06 15.78
C VAL A 111 12.08 -3.29 16.21
N ALA A 112 11.39 -4.42 16.47
CA ALA A 112 12.03 -5.69 16.76
C ALA A 112 12.91 -6.20 15.60
N SER A 113 12.39 -6.22 14.37
CA SER A 113 13.17 -6.64 13.19
C SER A 113 14.31 -5.67 12.86
N MET A 114 14.11 -4.39 13.13
CA MET A 114 15.17 -3.39 13.00
C MET A 114 16.31 -3.65 13.98
N LEU A 115 15.99 -3.86 15.26
CA LEU A 115 17.00 -4.02 16.30
C LEU A 115 17.80 -5.30 16.13
N GLU A 116 17.18 -6.38 15.63
CA GLU A 116 17.92 -7.58 15.25
C GLU A 116 18.93 -7.29 14.12
N ARG A 117 18.59 -6.45 13.14
CA ARG A 117 19.56 -6.01 12.11
C ARG A 117 20.68 -5.14 12.69
N VAL A 118 20.38 -4.27 13.66
CA VAL A 118 21.40 -3.48 14.36
C VAL A 118 22.35 -4.40 15.14
N ILE A 119 21.82 -5.40 15.86
CA ILE A 119 22.63 -6.39 16.60
C ILE A 119 23.51 -7.17 15.62
N GLU A 120 22.98 -7.61 14.49
CA GLU A 120 23.74 -8.33 13.46
C GLU A 120 24.86 -7.46 12.86
N GLU A 121 24.58 -6.20 12.53
CA GLU A 121 25.54 -5.24 11.99
C GLU A 121 26.70 -4.98 12.97
N GLN A 122 26.40 -4.83 14.26
CA GLN A 122 27.41 -4.63 15.31
C GLN A 122 28.20 -5.91 15.61
N ALA A 123 27.54 -7.07 15.58
CA ALA A 123 28.16 -8.35 15.85
C ALA A 123 29.05 -8.84 14.70
N ARG A 124 28.73 -8.50 13.45
CA ARG A 124 29.42 -8.98 12.23
C ARG A 124 29.60 -10.51 12.20
N GLY A 125 28.58 -11.23 12.66
CA GLY A 125 28.58 -12.70 12.74
C GLY A 125 29.19 -13.31 14.01
N ASP A 126 29.71 -12.50 14.95
CA ASP A 126 30.21 -12.98 16.25
C ASP A 126 29.06 -13.16 17.25
N ALA A 127 28.76 -14.42 17.58
CA ALA A 127 27.68 -14.77 18.49
C ALA A 127 27.86 -14.17 19.90
N SER A 128 29.10 -14.08 20.40
CA SER A 128 29.37 -13.54 21.74
C SER A 128 29.11 -12.04 21.81
N LYS A 129 29.49 -11.31 20.75
CA LYS A 129 29.19 -9.88 20.61
C LYS A 129 27.70 -9.64 20.44
N ALA A 130 27.00 -10.48 19.66
CA ALA A 130 25.55 -10.36 19.51
C ALA A 130 24.81 -10.47 20.84
N VAL A 131 25.22 -11.39 21.71
CA VAL A 131 24.66 -11.52 23.07
C VAL A 131 24.94 -10.28 23.92
N ALA A 132 26.18 -9.77 23.90
CA ALA A 132 26.54 -8.58 24.65
C ALA A 132 25.77 -7.32 24.18
N VAL A 133 25.66 -7.12 22.86
CA VAL A 133 24.89 -6.02 22.27
C VAL A 133 23.41 -6.15 22.63
N ARG A 134 22.82 -7.35 22.51
CA ARG A 134 21.42 -7.57 22.88
C ARG A 134 21.16 -7.26 24.36
N ALA A 135 22.07 -7.66 25.26
CA ALA A 135 21.96 -7.36 26.68
C ALA A 135 22.04 -5.83 26.95
N ALA A 136 22.93 -5.12 26.26
CA ALA A 136 23.06 -3.67 26.37
C ALA A 136 21.78 -2.94 25.89
N VAL A 137 21.19 -3.39 24.79
CA VAL A 137 19.92 -2.86 24.26
C VAL A 137 18.77 -3.09 25.25
N VAL A 138 18.64 -4.30 25.82
CA VAL A 138 17.59 -4.64 26.80
C VAL A 138 17.74 -3.84 28.10
N ALA A 139 18.97 -3.65 28.59
CA ALA A 139 19.22 -2.91 29.84
C ALA A 139 18.75 -1.45 29.80
N VAL A 140 18.70 -0.86 28.60
CA VAL A 140 18.28 0.54 28.38
C VAL A 140 16.77 0.68 28.25
N ILE A 141 16.10 -0.30 27.63
CA ILE A 141 14.71 -0.21 27.18
C ILE A 141 13.75 -0.95 28.12
N GLY A 142 14.26 -1.94 28.84
CA GLY A 142 13.47 -2.99 29.48
C GLY A 142 12.99 -4.04 28.46
N ASP A 143 12.17 -4.97 28.94
CA ASP A 143 11.79 -6.18 28.17
C ASP A 143 10.80 -5.93 27.01
N ASN A 144 10.26 -4.71 26.85
CA ASN A 144 9.16 -4.40 25.92
C ASN A 144 9.58 -3.62 24.67
N LEU A 145 10.67 -4.05 24.04
CA LEU A 145 11.15 -3.61 22.73
C LEU A 145 10.07 -3.61 21.64
N SER A 146 9.12 -4.54 21.70
CA SER A 146 8.01 -4.66 20.74
C SER A 146 7.00 -3.52 20.80
N ASN A 147 6.96 -2.76 21.89
CA ASN A 147 5.93 -1.75 22.15
C ASN A 147 6.40 -0.32 21.84
N ILE A 148 7.64 -0.14 21.39
CA ILE A 148 8.15 1.17 21.01
C ILE A 148 7.45 1.62 19.73
N GLN A 149 6.74 2.73 19.83
CA GLN A 149 6.12 3.38 18.69
C GLN A 149 7.13 4.30 17.99
N PRO A 150 7.37 4.16 16.67
CA PRO A 150 8.20 5.09 15.91
C PRO A 150 7.73 6.55 16.09
N GLY A 151 8.69 7.48 16.21
CA GLY A 151 8.40 8.90 16.45
C GLY A 151 7.96 9.27 17.88
N SER A 152 7.83 8.30 18.79
CA SER A 152 7.48 8.58 20.19
C SER A 152 8.66 9.15 21.01
N PRO A 153 8.41 9.80 22.16
CA PRO A 153 9.48 10.20 23.08
C PRO A 153 10.38 9.04 23.52
N ALA A 154 9.81 7.85 23.72
CA ALA A 154 10.57 6.64 24.07
C ALA A 154 11.50 6.19 22.93
N ALA A 155 11.04 6.29 21.67
CA ALA A 155 11.86 6.03 20.50
C ALA A 155 13.02 7.04 20.35
N ALA A 156 12.78 8.32 20.63
CA ALA A 156 13.83 9.35 20.64
C ALA A 156 14.89 9.07 21.73
N GLN A 157 14.45 8.75 22.95
CA GLN A 157 15.36 8.39 24.04
C GLN A 157 16.19 7.14 23.72
N LEU A 158 15.57 6.11 23.13
CA LEU A 158 16.28 4.93 22.65
C LEU A 158 17.37 5.30 21.64
N LYS A 159 17.02 6.13 20.66
CA LYS A 159 17.98 6.61 19.65
C LYS A 159 19.18 7.27 20.34
N GLU A 160 18.95 8.21 21.25
CA GLU A 160 20.03 8.92 21.97
C GLU A 160 20.97 7.95 22.71
N VAL A 161 20.42 6.95 23.40
CA VAL A 161 21.24 5.99 24.14
C VAL A 161 22.08 5.11 23.21
N LEU A 162 21.50 4.61 22.11
CA LEU A 162 22.23 3.80 21.14
C LEU A 162 23.35 4.61 20.47
N LEU A 163 23.11 5.89 20.18
CA LEU A 163 24.14 6.81 19.68
C LEU A 163 25.28 7.02 20.68
N ALA A 164 24.94 7.24 21.96
CA ALA A 164 25.94 7.42 23.02
C ALA A 164 26.84 6.18 23.22
N GLN A 165 26.33 4.99 22.90
CA GLN A 165 27.08 3.73 22.95
C GLN A 165 27.82 3.41 21.63
N GLY A 166 27.80 4.32 20.64
CA GLY A 166 28.46 4.13 19.35
C GLY A 166 27.74 3.15 18.42
N MET A 167 26.50 2.78 18.70
CA MET A 167 25.69 1.84 17.91
C MET A 167 24.84 2.54 16.85
N TRP A 168 25.38 3.57 16.20
CA TRP A 168 24.67 4.21 15.08
C TRP A 168 24.42 3.18 13.97
N SER A 169 23.20 3.19 13.43
CA SER A 169 22.81 2.42 12.26
C SER A 169 21.77 3.20 11.48
N GLN A 170 21.79 3.05 10.15
CA GLN A 170 20.79 3.64 9.26
C GLN A 170 19.38 3.19 9.64
N TYR A 171 19.23 1.97 10.17
CA TYR A 171 17.94 1.45 10.58
C TYR A 171 17.35 2.16 11.81
N LEU A 172 18.15 2.83 12.63
CA LEU A 172 17.65 3.65 13.74
C LEU A 172 16.94 4.91 13.22
N GLU A 173 17.48 5.50 12.16
CA GLU A 173 16.89 6.70 11.56
C GLU A 173 15.51 6.40 10.97
N VAL A 174 15.34 5.24 10.34
CA VAL A 174 14.10 4.86 9.65
C VAL A 174 13.13 4.03 10.49
N GLY A 175 13.64 3.25 11.46
CA GLY A 175 12.83 2.30 12.23
C GLY A 175 12.22 2.87 13.50
N ILE A 176 12.84 3.90 14.10
CA ILE A 176 12.34 4.57 15.31
C ILE A 176 12.19 6.09 15.14
N GLY A 177 12.72 6.65 14.05
CA GLY A 177 12.54 8.06 13.72
C GLY A 177 11.08 8.45 13.47
N PRO A 178 10.77 9.76 13.45
CA PRO A 178 9.43 10.26 13.19
C PRO A 178 9.02 10.14 11.71
N ASP A 179 9.99 9.97 10.81
CA ASP A 179 9.76 9.97 9.37
C ASP A 179 9.57 8.56 8.84
N ALA A 180 8.59 8.39 7.94
CA ALA A 180 8.37 7.12 7.26
C ALA A 180 9.44 6.89 6.19
N GLU A 181 10.00 5.68 6.15
CA GLU A 181 10.86 5.27 5.06
C GLU A 181 10.04 4.97 3.80
N ILE A 182 10.33 5.67 2.71
CA ILE A 182 9.56 5.57 1.47
C ILE A 182 10.40 4.97 0.35
N PHE A 183 9.98 3.83 -0.16
CA PHE A 183 10.62 3.16 -1.29
C PHE A 183 9.77 3.28 -2.54
N THR A 184 10.40 3.59 -3.68
CA THR A 184 9.77 3.39 -5.00
C THR A 184 9.84 1.90 -5.32
N LYS A 185 8.67 1.24 -5.38
CA LYS A 185 8.56 -0.21 -5.63
C LYS A 185 8.37 -0.54 -7.10
N SER A 186 7.80 0.38 -7.88
CA SER A 186 7.56 0.12 -9.29
C SER A 186 7.51 1.42 -10.10
N GLN A 187 7.84 1.30 -11.39
CA GLN A 187 7.69 2.38 -12.36
C GLN A 187 6.20 2.61 -12.70
N PRO A 188 5.81 3.80 -13.19
CA PRO A 188 4.47 4.01 -13.74
C PRO A 188 4.05 2.91 -14.72
N LEU A 189 2.76 2.55 -14.74
CA LEU A 189 2.17 1.51 -15.59
C LEU A 189 2.68 0.06 -15.40
N SER A 190 3.52 -0.21 -14.40
CA SER A 190 3.98 -1.58 -14.08
C SER A 190 3.19 -2.27 -12.96
N ALA A 191 2.17 -1.60 -12.42
CA ALA A 191 1.35 -2.12 -11.35
C ALA A 191 0.46 -3.27 -11.83
N VAL A 192 0.31 -4.27 -10.96
CA VAL A 192 -0.54 -5.43 -11.18
C VAL A 192 -1.81 -5.27 -10.34
N GLY A 193 -2.98 -5.48 -10.95
CA GLY A 193 -4.29 -5.23 -10.34
C GLY A 193 -5.00 -6.49 -9.86
N THR A 194 -6.28 -6.33 -9.53
CA THR A 194 -7.17 -7.40 -9.07
C THR A 194 -7.21 -8.58 -10.04
N GLY A 195 -7.04 -9.80 -9.54
CA GLY A 195 -7.15 -11.02 -10.33
C GLY A 195 -5.90 -11.42 -11.13
N ALA A 196 -4.75 -10.82 -10.81
CA ALA A 196 -3.46 -11.29 -11.28
C ALA A 196 -2.79 -12.30 -10.33
#